data_AF-A0A7X6YME7-F1
#
_entry.id   AF-A0A7X6YME7-F1
#
_cell.length_a   1.000
_cell.length_b   1.000
_cell.length_c   1.000
_cell.angle_alpha   90.00
_cell.angle_beta   90.00
_cell.angle_gamma   90.00
#
_symmetry.space_group_name_H-M   'P 1'
#
loop_
_entity.id
_entity.type
_entity.pdbx_description
1 polymer ?
#
loop_
_entity_poly.entity_id
_entity_poly.type
_entity_poly.pdbx_seq_one_letter_code
_entity_poly.pdbx_strand_id
1 'polypeptide(L)' 'MFDLNNLNGFQLVTLANVISINLSQNLTSEEMAILSGFFTIIGDSLATLALFDNNCN' A
#
# COMPACT_ATOMS: atom_id res chain seq x y z
N MET A 1 5.21 -20.68 -5.10
CA MET A 1 5.77 -19.38 -4.68
C MET A 1 5.14 -18.34 -5.58
N PHE A 2 4.44 -17.33 -5.04
CA PHE A 2 3.87 -16.24 -5.83
C PHE A 2 5.01 -15.38 -6.35
N ASP A 3 5.15 -15.25 -7.67
CA ASP A 3 6.10 -14.30 -8.26
C ASP A 3 5.44 -12.92 -8.29
N LEU A 4 5.82 -12.08 -7.32
CA LEU A 4 5.31 -10.72 -7.18
C LEU A 4 5.76 -9.82 -8.34
N ASN A 5 6.80 -10.20 -9.09
CA ASN A 5 7.37 -9.39 -10.17
C ASN A 5 6.62 -9.52 -11.50
N ASN A 6 5.68 -10.46 -11.60
CA ASN A 6 4.97 -10.76 -12.85
C ASN A 6 3.44 -10.68 -12.70
N LEU A 7 2.96 -9.88 -11.75
CA LEU A 7 1.53 -9.60 -11.57
C LEU A 7 1.09 -8.48 -12.51
N ASN A 8 0.00 -8.69 -13.24
CA ASN A 8 -0.66 -7.60 -13.94
C ASN A 8 -1.39 -6.68 -12.94
N GLY A 9 -1.79 -5.48 -13.39
CA GLY A 9 -2.40 -4.48 -12.50
C GLY A 9 -3.63 -4.98 -11.74
N PHE A 10 -4.48 -5.81 -12.36
CA PHE A 10 -5.65 -6.38 -11.70
C PHE A 10 -5.26 -7.38 -10.59
N GLN A 11 -4.28 -8.24 -10.87
CA GLN A 11 -3.75 -9.20 -9.89
C GLN A 11 -3.09 -8.48 -8.71
N LEU A 12 -2.39 -7.37 -8.97
CA LEU A 12 -1.77 -6.55 -7.93
C LEU A 12 -2.83 -5.90 -7.02
N VAL A 13 -3.88 -5.31 -7.59
CA VAL A 13 -5.00 -4.75 -6.82
C VAL A 13 -5.71 -5.84 -6.01
N THR A 14 -5.91 -7.01 -6.59
CA THR A 14 -6.51 -8.15 -5.90
C THR A 14 -5.67 -8.59 -4.70
N LEU A 15 -4.34 -8.69 -4.88
CA LEU A 15 -3.43 -9.03 -3.79
C LEU A 15 -3.43 -7.97 -2.68
N ALA A 16 -3.39 -6.69 -3.05
CA ALA A 16 -3.47 -5.58 -2.10
C ALA A 16 -4.76 -5.66 -1.28
N ASN A 17 -5.90 -5.93 -1.91
CA ASN A 17 -7.18 -6.11 -1.20
C ASN A 17 -7.15 -7.28 -0.22
N VAL A 18 -6.60 -8.43 -0.62
CA VAL A 18 -6.46 -9.59 0.28
C VAL A 18 -5.59 -9.25 1.49
N ILE A 19 -4.46 -8.56 1.28
CA ILE A 19 -3.58 -8.12 2.36
C ILE A 19 -4.32 -7.15 3.29
N SER A 20 -5.00 -6.14 2.74
CA SER A 20 -5.78 -5.17 3.51
C SER A 20 -6.87 -5.84 4.36
N ILE A 21 -7.58 -6.83 3.81
CA ILE A 21 -8.58 -7.60 4.56
C ILE A 21 -7.92 -8.33 5.74
N ASN A 22 -6.80 -9.00 5.51
CA ASN A 22 -6.11 -9.73 6.59
C ASN A 22 -5.56 -8.78 7.66
N LEU A 23 -5.01 -7.63 7.27
CA LEU A 23 -4.53 -6.60 8.20
C LEU A 23 -5.67 -5.97 9.00
N SER A 24 -6.88 -5.92 8.44
CA SER A 24 -8.04 -5.30 9.09
C SER A 24 -8.70 -6.19 10.15
N GLN A 25 -8.35 -7.47 10.22
CA GLN A 25 -8.98 -8.41 11.13
C GLN A 25 -8.61 -8.14 12.59
N ASN A 26 -9.61 -8.26 13.48
CA ASN A 26 -9.47 -8.09 14.93
C ASN A 26 -8.95 -6.72 15.39
N LEU A 27 -9.06 -5.69 14.55
CA LEU A 27 -8.77 -4.31 14.93
C LEU A 27 -10.06 -3.60 15.33
N THR A 28 -9.94 -2.74 16.34
CA THR A 28 -10.97 -1.74 16.64
C THR A 28 -11.00 -0.66 15.57
N SER A 29 -12.08 0.12 15.53
CA SER A 29 -12.20 1.25 14.60
C SER A 29 -11.09 2.30 14.78
N GLU A 30 -10.60 2.48 16.00
CA GLU A 30 -9.51 3.42 16.29
C GLU A 30 -8.17 2.92 15.76
N GLU A 31 -7.84 1.65 16.01
CA GLU A 31 -6.62 1.02 15.48
C GLU A 31 -6.64 0.98 13.95
N MET A 32 -7.81 0.76 13.34
CA MET A 32 -7.99 0.84 11.89
C MET A 32 -7.65 2.23 11.35
N ALA A 33 -8.11 3.29 12.03
CA ALA A 33 -7.85 4.66 11.61
C ALA A 33 -6.36 5.00 11.68
N ILE A 34 -5.68 4.54 12.74
CA ILE A 34 -4.23 4.71 12.90
C ILE A 34 -3.49 3.97 11.77
N LEU A 35 -3.84 2.71 11.50
CA LEU A 35 -3.22 1.90 10.46
C LEU A 35 -3.44 2.49 9.06
N SER A 36 -4.65 2.99 8.79
CA SER A 36 -4.96 3.70 7.55
C SER A 36 -4.10 4.95 7.40
N GLY A 37 -3.97 5.76 8.46
CA GLY A 37 -3.13 6.95 8.44
C GLY A 37 -1.66 6.63 8.16
N PHE A 38 -1.14 5.56 8.74
CA PHE A 38 0.22 5.08 8.50
C PHE A 38 0.47 4.73 7.02
N PHE A 39 -0.43 3.96 6.38
CA PHE A 39 -0.28 3.62 4.95
C PHE A 39 -0.43 4.82 4.03
N THR A 40 -1.28 5.80 4.36
CA THR A 40 -1.35 7.08 3.63
C THR A 40 -0.01 7.80 3.66
N ILE A 41 0.62 7.92 4.85
CA ILE A 41 1.94 8.58 4.98
C ILE A 41 3.01 7.88 4.14
N ILE A 42 3.01 6.54 4.10
CA ILE A 42 3.92 5.77 3.24
C ILE A 42 3.67 6.10 1.76
N GLY A 43 2.40 6.10 1.33
CA GLY A 43 2.01 6.41 -0.05
C GLY A 43 2.44 7.82 -0.46
N ASP A 44 2.18 8.81 0.40
CA ASP A 44 2.57 10.20 0.18
C ASP A 44 4.10 10.36 0.10
N SER A 45 4.84 9.68 0.97
CA SER A 45 6.30 9.69 0.97
C SER A 45 6.86 9.08 -0.32
N LEU A 46 6.29 7.97 -0.78
CA LEU A 46 6.68 7.32 -2.03
C LEU A 46 6.39 8.20 -3.25
N ALA A 47 5.20 8.81 -3.31
CA ALA A 47 4.85 9.74 -4.38
C ALA A 47 5.78 10.94 -4.39
N THR A 48 6.09 11.48 -3.22
CA THR A 48 7.06 12.57 -3.04
C THR A 48 8.43 12.18 -3.59
N LEU A 49 8.98 11.03 -3.17
CA LEU A 49 10.26 10.54 -3.68
C LEU A 49 10.26 10.34 -5.20
N ALA A 50 9.20 9.76 -5.75
CA ALA A 50 9.06 9.59 -7.20
C ALA A 50 9.08 10.95 -7.92
N LEU A 51 8.40 11.98 -7.39
CA LEU A 51 8.43 13.32 -7.97
C LEU A 51 9.82 13.95 -7.87
N PHE A 52 10.52 13.81 -6.74
CA PHE A 52 11.87 14.35 -6.57
C PHE A 52 12.91 13.62 -7.44
N ASP A 53 12.81 12.31 -7.59
CA ASP A 53 13.69 11.52 -8.47
C ASP A 53 13.50 11.92 -9.95
N ASN A 54 12.25 12.19 -10.36
CA ASN A 54 11.94 12.70 -11.70
C ASN A 54 12.35 14.17 -11.92
N ASN A 55 12.59 14.93 -10.86
CA ASN A 55 13.00 16.35 -10.94
C ASN A 55 14.54 16.54 -10.90
N CYS A 56 15.31 15.44 -10.82
CA CYS A 56 16.78 15.45 -10.90
C CYS A 56 17.33 14.94 -12.24
N ASN A 57 16.50 14.85 -13.29
CA ASN A 57 16.91 14.58 -14.68
C ASN A 57 16.72 15.81 -15.56
#